data_AF-A0A2X1JI10-F1
#
_entry.id   AF-A0A2X1JI10-F1
#
_cell.length_a   1.000
_cell.length_b   1.000
_cell.length_c   1.000
_cell.angle_alpha   90.00
_cell.angle_beta   90.00
_cell.angle_gamma   90.00
#
_symmetry.space_group_name_H-M   'P 1'
#
loop_
_entity.id
_entity.type
_entity.pdbx_description
1 polymer ?
#
loop_
_entity_poly.entity_id
_entity_poly.type
_entity_poly.pdbx_seq_one_letter_code
_entity_poly.pdbx_strand_id
1 'polypeptide(L)'
;MQPGVRNLAISQAVAPHNLYYAPDPSSQIACSIGGNVAENAGGVHCLKYGLTVHNLLKIEVQTLNGEALTLGSDALDSPGFDLLALFTGSEGMLGVTTEVTVKLLPKPPVARVLLASFDSVEKGRTCSW
;
A
#
# COMPACT_ATOMS: atom_id res chain seq x y z
N MET A 1 -12.68 0.31 4.28
CA MET A 1 -13.35 0.43 2.97
C MET A 1 -13.39 -0.92 2.26
N GLN A 2 -14.24 -1.08 1.24
CA GLN A 2 -14.45 -2.34 0.53
C GLN A 2 -13.31 -2.67 -0.46
N PRO A 3 -13.01 -3.96 -0.73
CA PRO A 3 -11.84 -4.42 -1.46
C PRO A 3 -11.84 -4.03 -2.94
N GLY A 4 -13.03 -3.81 -3.52
CA GLY A 4 -13.19 -3.42 -4.92
C GLY A 4 -12.87 -1.95 -5.22
N VAL A 5 -12.60 -1.13 -4.20
CA VAL A 5 -12.25 0.28 -4.40
C VAL A 5 -10.94 0.38 -5.17
N ARG A 6 -10.94 1.13 -6.28
CA ARG A 6 -9.73 1.38 -7.08
C ARG A 6 -8.71 2.15 -6.26
N ASN A 7 -7.43 1.83 -6.40
CA ASN A 7 -6.35 2.45 -5.62
C ASN A 7 -6.38 3.99 -5.68
N LEU A 8 -6.45 4.55 -6.89
CA LEU A 8 -6.49 5.99 -7.09
C LEU A 8 -7.76 6.64 -6.49
N ALA A 9 -8.87 5.90 -6.43
CA ALA A 9 -10.12 6.42 -5.88
C ALA A 9 -10.03 6.72 -4.38
N ILE A 10 -9.10 6.07 -3.66
CA ILE A 10 -8.85 6.35 -2.25
C ILE A 10 -8.36 7.80 -2.09
N SER A 11 -7.29 8.16 -2.81
CA SER A 11 -6.74 9.52 -2.80
C SER A 11 -7.72 10.57 -3.31
N GLN A 12 -8.55 10.22 -4.30
CA GLN A 12 -9.62 11.11 -4.78
C GLN A 12 -10.68 11.38 -3.71
N ALA A 13 -11.08 10.35 -2.97
CA ALA A 13 -12.09 10.47 -1.92
C ALA A 13 -11.60 11.31 -0.72
N VAL A 14 -10.32 11.25 -0.39
CA VAL A 14 -9.75 11.97 0.77
C VAL A 14 -9.10 13.30 0.42
N ALA A 15 -9.08 13.68 -0.87
CA ALA A 15 -8.53 14.94 -1.34
C ALA A 15 -9.11 16.19 -0.64
N PRO A 16 -10.42 16.28 -0.30
CA PRO A 16 -10.97 17.41 0.45
C PRO A 16 -10.32 17.63 1.83
N HIS A 17 -9.71 16.59 2.40
CA HIS A 17 -9.00 16.65 3.69
C HIS A 17 -7.50 16.95 3.53
N ASN A 18 -7.03 17.27 2.31
CA ASN A 18 -5.61 17.44 1.98
C ASN A 18 -4.75 16.20 2.31
N LEU A 19 -5.36 15.02 2.19
CA LEU A 19 -4.72 13.72 2.40
C LEU A 19 -4.61 12.94 1.08
N TYR A 20 -3.78 11.89 1.07
CA TYR A 20 -3.69 10.90 0.00
C TYR A 20 -3.25 9.54 0.53
N TYR A 21 -3.54 8.47 -0.23
CA TYR A 21 -3.00 7.13 -0.04
C TYR A 21 -1.70 6.99 -0.82
N ALA A 22 -0.62 6.56 -0.14
CA ALA A 22 0.74 6.68 -0.65
C ALA A 22 1.14 5.64 -1.71
N PRO A 23 0.78 4.34 -1.58
CA PRO A 23 1.09 3.35 -2.60
C PRO A 23 0.48 3.70 -3.95
N ASP A 24 1.34 3.74 -4.97
CA ASP A 24 1.02 4.22 -6.31
C ASP A 24 1.47 3.24 -7.41
N PRO A 25 1.00 1.97 -7.39
CA PRO A 25 1.32 1.01 -8.44
C PRO A 25 0.95 1.59 -9.82
N SER A 26 1.70 1.22 -10.86
CA SER A 26 1.46 1.73 -12.22
C SER A 26 0.02 1.48 -12.71
N SER A 27 -0.63 0.44 -12.18
CA SER A 27 -2.02 0.07 -12.45
C SER A 27 -3.05 0.81 -11.57
N GLN A 28 -2.66 1.80 -10.76
CA GLN A 28 -3.52 2.47 -9.75
C GLN A 28 -4.87 2.99 -10.24
N ILE A 29 -4.98 3.27 -11.54
CA ILE A 29 -6.23 3.69 -12.18
C ILE A 29 -7.27 2.57 -12.26
N ALA A 30 -6.83 1.31 -12.21
CA ALA A 30 -7.60 0.09 -12.44
C ALA A 30 -7.51 -0.93 -11.30
N CYS A 31 -6.36 -1.08 -10.63
CA CYS A 31 -6.19 -2.07 -9.57
C CYS A 31 -7.04 -1.73 -8.34
N SER A 32 -7.54 -2.76 -7.67
CA SER A 32 -8.36 -2.65 -6.47
C SER A 32 -7.50 -2.75 -5.21
N ILE A 33 -7.98 -2.20 -4.09
CA ILE A 33 -7.26 -2.28 -2.82
C ILE A 33 -7.12 -3.72 -2.32
N GLY A 34 -8.12 -4.58 -2.56
CA GLY A 34 -8.02 -6.00 -2.23
C GLY A 34 -6.93 -6.72 -3.02
N GLY A 35 -6.80 -6.43 -4.33
CA GLY A 35 -5.71 -6.95 -5.15
C GLY A 35 -4.34 -6.44 -4.68
N ASN A 36 -4.25 -5.16 -4.30
CA ASN A 36 -3.01 -4.61 -3.77
C ASN A 36 -2.57 -5.29 -2.45
N VAL A 37 -3.52 -5.66 -1.58
CA VAL A 37 -3.25 -6.48 -0.39
C VAL A 37 -2.77 -7.87 -0.79
N ALA A 38 -3.47 -8.54 -1.70
CA ALA A 38 -3.12 -9.89 -2.15
C ALA A 38 -1.71 -9.96 -2.77
N GLU A 39 -1.27 -8.91 -3.47
CA GLU A 39 0.02 -8.87 -4.19
C GLU A 39 1.13 -8.12 -3.44
N ASN A 40 0.84 -7.56 -2.26
CA ASN A 40 1.71 -6.60 -1.58
C ASN A 40 2.21 -5.48 -2.53
N ALA A 41 1.29 -4.87 -3.29
CA ALA A 41 1.63 -4.01 -4.40
C ALA A 41 2.50 -2.80 -3.99
N GLY A 42 3.37 -2.38 -4.90
CA GLY A 42 4.23 -1.20 -4.77
C GLY A 42 4.25 -0.35 -6.04
N GLY A 43 4.67 0.90 -5.88
CA GLY A 43 4.79 1.87 -6.97
C GLY A 43 6.15 2.57 -7.00
N VAL A 44 6.26 3.62 -7.81
CA VAL A 44 7.52 4.34 -8.02
C VAL A 44 8.03 5.03 -6.75
N HIS A 45 7.14 5.34 -5.80
CA HIS A 45 7.51 5.94 -4.52
C HIS A 45 7.70 4.93 -3.39
N CYS A 46 7.76 3.62 -3.67
CA CYS A 46 7.89 2.58 -2.64
C CYS A 46 9.16 2.72 -1.79
N LEU A 47 10.24 3.28 -2.34
CA LEU A 47 11.46 3.56 -1.57
C LEU A 47 11.19 4.54 -0.41
N LYS A 48 10.26 5.48 -0.60
CA LYS A 48 9.93 6.51 0.39
C LYS A 48 8.78 6.08 1.30
N TYR A 49 7.77 5.42 0.76
CA TYR A 49 6.51 5.14 1.48
C TYR A 49 6.27 3.65 1.76
N GLY A 50 7.17 2.77 1.33
CA GLY A 50 7.00 1.33 1.42
C GLY A 50 5.96 0.78 0.43
N LEU A 51 5.75 -0.53 0.55
CA LEU A 51 4.71 -1.30 -0.15
C LEU A 51 3.36 -1.22 0.56
N THR A 52 2.34 -1.88 -0.01
CA THR A 52 0.99 -1.96 0.55
C THR A 52 1.00 -2.36 2.03
N VAL A 53 1.75 -3.40 2.43
CA VAL A 53 1.82 -3.88 3.82
C VAL A 53 2.16 -2.76 4.83
N HIS A 54 3.07 -1.84 4.47
CA HIS A 54 3.49 -0.74 5.35
C HIS A 54 2.42 0.34 5.53
N ASN A 55 1.45 0.36 4.61
CA ASN A 55 0.38 1.35 4.53
C ASN A 55 -0.98 0.79 4.99
N LEU A 56 -1.03 -0.47 5.42
CA LEU A 56 -2.19 -1.07 6.08
C LEU A 56 -2.16 -0.79 7.59
N LEU A 57 -3.35 -0.65 8.17
CA LEU A 57 -3.57 -0.69 9.62
C LEU A 57 -4.25 -2.00 10.01
N LYS A 58 -5.30 -2.36 9.27
CA LYS A 58 -6.16 -3.51 9.57
C LYS A 58 -6.85 -4.01 8.31
N ILE A 59 -7.07 -5.32 8.22
CA ILE A 59 -7.91 -5.94 7.19
C ILE A 59 -8.91 -6.89 7.83
N GLU A 60 -10.06 -7.03 7.18
CA GLU A 60 -11.01 -8.10 7.44
C GLU A 60 -10.92 -9.12 6.32
N VAL A 61 -10.90 -10.40 6.68
CA VAL A 61 -10.71 -11.50 5.73
C VAL A 61 -11.68 -12.63 6.04
N GLN A 62 -12.17 -13.27 4.98
CA GLN A 62 -12.93 -14.51 5.05
C GLN A 62 -12.00 -15.68 4.68
N THR A 63 -11.78 -16.60 5.61
CA THR A 63 -10.98 -17.81 5.33
C THR A 63 -11.75 -18.81 4.48
N LEU A 64 -11.05 -19.80 3.91
CA LEU A 64 -11.66 -20.90 3.15
C LEU A 64 -12.66 -21.74 3.97
N ASN A 65 -12.50 -21.75 5.30
CA ASN A 65 -13.41 -22.45 6.22
C ASN A 65 -14.68 -21.61 6.54
N GLY A 66 -14.83 -20.41 5.95
CA GLY A 66 -15.95 -19.53 6.24
C GLY A 66 -15.84 -18.78 7.57
N GLU A 67 -14.64 -18.68 8.14
CA GLU A 67 -14.38 -17.88 9.35
C GLU A 67 -13.99 -16.44 8.99
N ALA A 68 -14.58 -15.47 9.69
CA ALA A 68 -14.24 -14.06 9.55
C ALA A 68 -13.12 -13.71 10.53
N LEU A 69 -12.00 -13.19 10.02
CA LEU A 69 -10.84 -12.78 10.81
C LEU A 69 -10.55 -11.30 10.62
N THR A 70 -10.02 -10.68 11.66
CA THR A 70 -9.46 -9.33 11.62
C THR A 70 -7.96 -9.41 11.88
N LEU A 71 -7.16 -8.89 10.95
CA LEU A 71 -5.69 -8.88 11.05
C LEU A 71 -5.21 -7.43 11.12
N GLY A 72 -4.29 -7.13 12.04
CA GLY A 72 -3.87 -5.76 12.36
C GLY A 72 -4.70 -5.13 13.47
N SER A 73 -4.54 -3.83 13.69
CA SER A 73 -5.29 -3.09 14.73
C SER A 73 -5.36 -1.60 14.41
N ASP A 74 -6.12 -0.86 15.21
CA ASP A 74 -6.15 0.60 15.14
C ASP A 74 -4.95 1.25 15.86
N ALA A 75 -4.15 0.45 16.57
CA ALA A 75 -2.92 0.89 17.23
C ALA A 75 -1.74 0.88 16.24
N LEU A 76 -0.67 1.59 16.59
CA LEU A 76 0.56 1.60 15.77
C LEU A 76 1.30 0.27 15.81
N ASP A 77 1.07 -0.54 16.84
CA ASP A 77 1.68 -1.84 17.06
C ASP A 77 0.74 -2.75 17.87
N SER A 78 0.92 -4.06 17.74
CA SER A 78 0.14 -5.09 18.41
C SER A 78 1.05 -6.24 18.84
N PRO A 79 0.90 -6.78 20.06
CA PRO A 79 1.69 -7.92 20.50
C PRO A 79 1.35 -9.18 19.71
N GLY A 80 2.34 -10.07 19.52
CA GLY A 80 2.16 -11.37 18.86
C GLY A 80 2.79 -11.44 17.48
N PHE A 81 2.28 -12.34 16.63
CA PHE A 81 2.77 -12.49 15.27
C PHE A 81 2.17 -11.44 14.34
N ASP A 82 2.98 -10.94 13.41
CA ASP A 82 2.50 -10.05 12.34
C ASP A 82 1.78 -10.86 11.25
N LEU A 83 0.53 -11.23 11.54
CA LEU A 83 -0.32 -11.95 10.59
C LEU A 83 -0.78 -11.06 9.42
N LEU A 84 -0.72 -9.73 9.59
CA LEU A 84 -1.01 -8.79 8.51
C LEU A 84 0.07 -8.89 7.42
N ALA A 85 1.34 -8.92 7.82
CA ALA A 85 2.46 -9.15 6.91
C ALA A 85 2.43 -10.57 6.31
N LEU A 86 2.03 -11.59 7.07
CA LEU A 86 1.86 -12.94 6.53
C LEU A 86 0.78 -13.02 5.44
N PHE A 87 -0.36 -12.34 5.65
CA PHE A 87 -1.49 -12.37 4.71
C PHE A 87 -1.23 -11.53 3.45
N THR A 88 -0.54 -10.40 3.61
CA THR A 88 -0.27 -9.47 2.50
C THR A 88 0.78 -10.07 1.56
N GLY A 89 0.46 -10.24 0.28
CA GLY A 89 1.29 -10.99 -0.66
C GLY A 89 0.91 -12.47 -0.80
N SER A 90 -0.21 -12.90 -0.21
CA SER A 90 -0.69 -14.29 -0.31
C SER A 90 -1.30 -14.67 -1.66
N GLU A 91 -1.46 -13.73 -2.59
CA GLU A 91 -2.10 -13.94 -3.90
C GLU A 91 -3.52 -14.56 -3.77
N GLY A 92 -4.21 -14.30 -2.66
CA GLY A 92 -5.55 -14.81 -2.37
C GLY A 92 -5.59 -16.25 -1.84
N MET A 93 -4.43 -16.87 -1.56
CA MET A 93 -4.34 -18.26 -1.13
C MET A 93 -4.74 -18.50 0.33
N LEU A 94 -4.74 -17.46 1.16
CA LEU A 94 -5.06 -17.56 2.60
C LEU A 94 -6.50 -17.13 2.95
N GLY A 95 -7.23 -16.54 2.00
CA GLY A 95 -8.58 -16.05 2.21
C GLY A 95 -8.94 -14.88 1.29
N VAL A 96 -10.17 -14.40 1.42
CA VAL A 96 -10.69 -13.27 0.65
C VAL A 96 -10.76 -12.03 1.54
N THR A 97 -10.06 -10.96 1.17
CA THR A 97 -10.17 -9.67 1.86
C THR A 97 -11.55 -9.05 1.63
N THR A 98 -12.25 -8.71 2.71
CA THR A 98 -13.60 -8.12 2.70
C THR A 98 -13.59 -6.66 3.11
N GLU A 99 -12.65 -6.22 3.95
CA GLU A 99 -12.45 -4.80 4.27
C GLU A 99 -10.97 -4.47 4.45
N VAL A 100 -10.62 -3.22 4.16
CA VAL A 100 -9.26 -2.68 4.29
C VAL A 100 -9.29 -1.34 5.01
N THR A 101 -8.41 -1.16 5.98
CA THR A 101 -8.12 0.11 6.65
C THR A 101 -6.68 0.51 6.37
N VAL A 102 -6.49 1.72 5.85
CA VAL A 102 -5.19 2.23 5.38
C VAL A 102 -4.74 3.47 6.14
N LYS A 103 -3.43 3.69 6.15
CA LYS A 103 -2.82 4.95 6.55
C LYS A 103 -3.01 5.99 5.44
N LEU A 104 -3.28 7.23 5.82
CA LEU A 104 -3.33 8.37 4.91
C LEU A 104 -2.23 9.36 5.28
N LEU A 105 -1.63 9.97 4.26
CA LEU A 105 -0.57 10.96 4.44
C LEU A 105 -1.05 12.35 4.01
N PRO A 106 -0.53 13.43 4.63
CA PRO A 106 -0.77 14.78 4.15
C PRO A 106 -0.14 14.98 2.78
N LYS A 107 -0.86 15.65 1.88
CA LYS A 107 -0.33 15.99 0.55
C LYS A 107 0.88 16.91 0.71
N PRO A 108 2.04 16.60 0.09
CA PRO A 108 3.22 17.44 0.22
C PRO A 108 2.97 18.83 -0.39
N PRO A 109 3.42 19.92 0.24
CA PRO A 109 3.23 21.27 -0.29
C PRO A 109 4.01 21.51 -1.59
N VAL A 110 5.08 20.73 -1.80
CA VAL A 110 6.01 20.88 -2.92
C VAL A 110 6.46 19.51 -3.41
N ALA A 111 6.44 19.32 -4.73
CA ALA A 111 7.17 18.27 -5.44
C ALA A 111 8.21 18.93 -6.37
N ARG A 112 9.40 18.33 -6.44
CA ARG A 112 10.51 18.75 -7.31
C ARG A 112 11.08 17.52 -8.01
N VAL A 113 11.43 17.67 -9.27
CA VAL A 113 11.99 16.61 -10.11
C VAL A 113 13.36 17.06 -10.59
N LEU A 114 14.34 16.15 -10.51
CA LEU A 114 15.68 16.34 -11.05
C LEU A 114 15.93 15.28 -12.12
N LEU A 115 16.58 15.68 -13.22
CA LEU A 115 17.08 14.78 -14.23
C LEU A 115 18.61 14.84 -14.19
N ALA A 116 19.24 13.69 -13.97
CA ALA A 116 20.68 13.52 -14.02
C ALA A 116 21.03 12.50 -15.12
N SER A 117 22.05 12.80 -15.92
CA SER A 117 22.54 11.93 -16.99
C SER A 117 23.99 11.54 -16.71
N PHE A 118 24.33 10.29 -16.98
CA PHE A 118 25.66 9.72 -16.77
C PHE A 118 26.03 8.85 -17.97
N ASP A 119 27.32 8.79 -18.29
CA ASP A 119 27.81 8.00 -19.43
C ASP A 119 27.81 6.47 -19.16
N SER A 120 27.60 6.05 -17.92
CA SER A 120 27.45 4.63 -17.55
C SER A 120 26.60 4.44 -16.29
N VAL A 121 26.07 3.23 -16.12
CA VAL A 121 25.26 2.85 -14.94
C VAL A 121 26.10 2.90 -13.66
N GLU A 122 27.35 2.44 -13.70
CA GLU A 122 28.27 2.42 -12.55
C GLU A 122 28.50 3.82 -11.99
N LYS A 123 28.75 4.80 -12.86
CA LYS A 123 28.92 6.22 -12.45
C LYS A 123 27.65 6.76 -11.80
N GLY A 124 26.48 6.40 -12.33
CA GLY A 124 25.19 6.77 -11.74
C GLY A 124 24.99 6.19 -10.33
N ARG A 125 25.47 4.96 -10.06
CA ARG A 125 25.37 4.33 -8.73
C ARG A 125 26.25 4.97 -7.67
N THR A 126 27.41 5.52 -8.04
CA THR A 126 28.34 6.17 -7.09
C THR A 126 28.00 7.61 -6.72
N CYS A 127 26.97 8.19 -7.36
CA CYS A 127 26.54 9.56 -7.09
C CYS A 127 25.80 9.62 -5.74
N SER A 128 26.47 10.12 -4.70
CA SER A 128 25.87 10.45 -3.41
C SER A 128 25.39 11.91 -3.39
N TRP A 129 24.16 12.14 -2.94
CA TRP A 129 23.55 13.45 -2.72
C TRP A 129 23.43 13.75 -1.22
#